data_AF-A0A3S2V1K2-F1
#
_entry.id   AF-A0A3S2V1K2-F1
#
_cell.length_a   1.000
_cell.length_b   1.000
_cell.length_c   1.000
_cell.angle_alpha   90.00
_cell.angle_beta   90.00
_cell.angle_gamma   90.00
#
_symmetry.space_group_name_H-M   'P 1'
#
loop_
_entity.id
_entity.type
_entity.pdbx_description
1 polymer ?
#
loop_
_entity_poly.entity_id
_entity_poly.type
_entity_poly.pdbx_seq_one_letter_code
_entity_poly.pdbx_strand_id
1 'polypeptide(L)'
;MAKFFKWTFWTFVILLVLSMAVGTLAIGTAFDGWQDSGHWHVVVDGQPVDDWVMDERLGLGGGLVAALVTGLTLVIVVPLVLIVGVGVPLLVLAVGLGAVLVALLGVSLVVTGPILIPVLLVVWLARRSRPTVAA
;
A
#
# COMPACT_ATOMS: atom_id res chain seq x y z
N MET A 1 -10.17 -6.20 21.24
CA MET A 1 -9.71 -6.35 19.84
C MET A 1 -10.45 -5.45 18.85
N ALA A 2 -11.79 -5.39 18.83
CA ALA A 2 -12.55 -4.56 17.87
C ALA A 2 -12.20 -3.05 17.87
N LYS A 3 -11.84 -2.47 19.02
CA LYS A 3 -11.46 -1.05 19.14
C LYS A 3 -10.13 -0.73 18.45
N PHE A 4 -9.16 -1.64 18.52
CA PHE A 4 -7.86 -1.51 17.86
C PHE A 4 -8.03 -1.61 16.34
N PHE A 5 -8.80 -2.58 15.86
CA PHE A 5 -9.07 -2.75 14.43
C PHE A 5 -9.79 -1.54 13.82
N LYS A 6 -10.78 -0.99 14.53
CA LYS A 6 -11.47 0.24 14.10
C LYS A 6 -10.53 1.45 14.05
N TRP A 7 -9.60 1.56 15.01
CA TRP A 7 -8.61 2.63 15.03
C TRP A 7 -7.65 2.53 13.85
N THR A 8 -7.05 1.36 13.62
CA THR A 8 -6.13 1.14 12.50
C THR A 8 -6.80 1.35 11.15
N PHE A 9 -8.04 0.89 11.00
CA PHE A 9 -8.83 1.10 9.78
C PHE A 9 -9.06 2.59 9.51
N TRP A 10 -9.44 3.37 10.53
CA TRP A 10 -9.63 4.82 10.39
C TRP A 10 -8.33 5.55 10.06
N THR A 11 -7.22 5.19 10.68
CA THR A 11 -5.91 5.77 10.37
C THR A 11 -5.52 5.51 8.91
N PHE A 12 -5.78 4.29 8.41
CA PHE A 12 -5.48 3.93 7.03
C PHE A 12 -6.34 4.69 6.03
N VAL A 13 -7.65 4.84 6.31
CA VAL A 13 -8.57 5.63 5.49
C VAL A 13 -8.15 7.10 5.47
N ILE A 14 -7.80 7.68 6.62
CA ILE A 14 -7.32 9.07 6.71
C ILE A 14 -6.04 9.25 5.90
N LEU A 15 -5.06 8.35 6.04
CA LEU A 15 -3.82 8.41 5.27
C LEU A 15 -4.06 8.28 3.76
N LEU A 16 -5.00 7.44 3.35
CA LEU A 16 -5.37 7.27 1.95
C LEU A 16 -5.96 8.56 1.38
N VAL A 17 -6.94 9.15 2.06
CA VAL A 17 -7.55 10.43 1.67
C VAL A 17 -6.53 11.56 1.66
N LEU A 18 -5.63 11.59 2.65
CA LEU A 18 -4.55 12.58 2.70
C LEU A 18 -3.58 12.41 1.54
N SER A 19 -3.23 11.17 1.17
CA SER A 19 -2.36 10.91 0.02
C SER A 19 -3.03 11.27 -1.30
N MET A 20 -4.35 11.06 -1.42
CA MET A 20 -5.11 11.50 -2.59
C MET A 20 -5.14 13.03 -2.67
N ALA A 21 -5.36 13.71 -1.55
CA ALA A 21 -5.37 15.18 -1.50
C ALA A 21 -3.99 15.77 -1.85
N VAL A 22 -2.91 15.20 -1.31
CA VAL A 22 -1.53 15.58 -1.65
C VAL A 22 -1.22 15.25 -3.11
N GLY A 23 -1.70 14.11 -3.62
CA GLY A 23 -1.58 13.73 -5.03
C GLY A 23 -2.30 14.72 -5.95
N THR A 24 -3.52 15.13 -5.62
CA THR A 24 -4.27 16.14 -6.40
C THR A 24 -3.66 17.52 -6.30
N LEU A 25 -3.09 17.90 -5.15
CA LEU A 25 -2.38 19.16 -4.99
C LEU A 25 -1.06 19.15 -5.77
N ALA A 26 -0.31 18.04 -5.75
CA ALA A 26 0.92 17.89 -6.52
C ALA A 26 0.65 17.88 -8.03
N ILE A 27 -0.45 17.26 -8.46
CA ILE A 27 -0.90 17.32 -9.84
C ILE A 27 -1.34 18.76 -10.19
N GLY A 28 -2.11 19.43 -9.32
CA GLY A 28 -2.54 20.81 -9.52
C GLY A 28 -1.37 21.80 -9.64
N THR A 29 -0.38 21.73 -8.75
CA THR A 29 0.81 22.58 -8.82
C THR A 29 1.75 22.20 -9.97
N ALA A 30 1.78 20.93 -10.38
CA ALA A 30 2.49 20.52 -11.59
C ALA A 30 1.81 21.06 -12.86
N PHE A 31 0.48 21.12 -12.89
CA PHE A 31 -0.28 21.73 -13.98
C PHE A 31 -0.14 23.25 -14.02
N ASP A 32 -0.15 23.93 -12.87
CA ASP A 32 0.11 25.38 -12.79
C ASP A 32 1.54 25.70 -13.24
N GLY A 33 2.52 24.89 -12.86
CA GLY A 33 3.91 25.02 -13.34
C GLY A 33 4.07 24.72 -14.84
N TRP A 34 3.19 23.89 -15.42
CA TRP A 34 3.15 23.63 -16.86
C TRP A 34 2.45 24.72 -17.66
N GLN A 35 1.50 25.44 -17.07
CA GLN A 35 0.88 26.61 -17.71
C GLN A 35 1.83 27.81 -17.78
N ASP A 36 2.72 27.97 -16.79
CA ASP A 36 3.73 29.05 -16.77
C ASP A 36 5.06 28.70 -17.46
N SER A 37 5.33 27.41 -17.73
CA SER A 37 6.46 27.03 -18.59
C SER A 37 6.10 27.30 -20.05
N GLY A 38 6.32 28.55 -20.47
CA GLY A 38 5.98 29.09 -21.79
C GLY A 38 6.16 28.06 -22.90
N HIS A 39 5.07 27.85 -23.65
CA HIS A 39 4.94 26.99 -24.81
C HIS A 39 6.27 26.49 -25.37
N TRP A 40 6.63 25.24 -25.05
CA TRP A 40 7.79 24.58 -25.64
C TRP A 40 7.44 24.27 -27.09
N HIS A 41 7.64 25.25 -27.97
CA HIS A 41 7.59 25.06 -29.41
C HIS A 41 8.79 24.20 -29.80
N VAL A 42 8.56 22.89 -29.95
CA VAL A 42 9.56 22.01 -30.53
C VAL A 42 9.65 22.37 -32.01
N VAL A 43 10.82 22.84 -32.45
CA VAL A 43 11.08 23.18 -33.84
C VAL A 43 11.96 22.08 -34.42
N VAL A 44 11.48 21.38 -35.45
CA VAL A 44 12.26 20.38 -36.19
C VAL A 44 12.47 20.93 -37.60
N ASP A 45 13.72 21.04 -38.03
CA ASP A 45 14.12 21.63 -39.32
C ASP A 45 13.58 23.05 -39.59
N GLY A 46 13.54 23.89 -38.54
CA GLY A 46 13.13 25.29 -38.66
C GLY A 46 11.62 25.51 -38.81
N GLN A 47 10.82 24.44 -38.80
CA GLN A 47 9.36 24.52 -38.74
C GLN A 47 8.84 24.15 -37.34
N PRO A 48 7.88 24.92 -36.80
CA PRO A 48 7.22 24.56 -35.54
C PRO A 48 6.44 23.26 -35.72
N VAL A 49 6.62 22.31 -34.81
CA VAL A 49 5.92 21.01 -34.81
C VAL A 49 4.40 21.18 -34.65
N ASP A 50 3.94 22.35 -34.20
CA ASP A 50 2.52 22.68 -34.10
C ASP A 50 1.80 22.58 -35.46
N ASP A 51 2.50 22.91 -36.56
CA ASP A 51 1.97 22.80 -37.92
C ASP A 51 1.89 21.35 -38.41
N TRP A 52 2.69 20.45 -37.83
CA TRP A 52 2.70 19.02 -38.18
C TRP A 52 1.60 18.24 -37.44
N VAL A 53 1.22 18.69 -36.23
CA VAL A 53 0.15 18.09 -35.42
C VAL A 53 -1.23 18.58 -35.87
N MET A 54 -1.31 19.75 -36.51
CA MET A 54 -2.53 20.33 -37.08
C MET A 54 -2.81 19.94 -38.53
N ASP A 55 -2.27 18.81 -39.01
CA ASP A 55 -2.84 18.19 -40.20
C ASP A 55 -4.15 17.50 -39.77
N GLU A 56 -5.29 18.13 -40.09
CA GLU A 56 -6.67 17.76 -39.70
C GLU A 56 -7.06 16.29 -40.00
N ARG A 57 -6.21 15.56 -40.72
CA ARG A 57 -6.36 14.13 -41.02
C ARG A 57 -6.02 13.20 -39.84
N LEU A 58 -5.33 13.69 -38.81
CA LEU A 58 -5.02 12.91 -37.59
C LEU A 58 -5.92 13.24 -36.39
N GLY A 59 -6.77 14.28 -36.50
CA GLY A 59 -7.42 14.99 -35.39
C GLY A 59 -8.45 14.21 -34.55
N LEU A 60 -8.98 13.08 -35.02
CA LEU A 60 -9.89 12.23 -34.24
C LEU A 60 -9.32 10.84 -33.96
N GLY A 61 -8.60 10.25 -34.91
CA GLY A 61 -8.00 8.92 -34.75
C GLY A 61 -6.85 8.90 -33.74
N GLY A 62 -5.97 9.89 -33.79
CA GLY A 62 -4.82 9.99 -32.87
C GLY A 62 -5.25 10.25 -31.43
N GLY A 63 -6.20 11.16 -31.23
CA GLY A 63 -6.76 11.48 -29.91
C GLY A 63 -7.49 10.29 -29.28
N LEU A 64 -8.23 9.52 -30.07
CA LEU A 64 -8.96 8.34 -29.58
C LEU A 64 -7.99 7.20 -29.22
N VAL A 65 -6.93 6.98 -30.00
CA VAL A 65 -5.87 6.03 -29.67
C VAL A 65 -5.12 6.47 -28.42
N ALA A 66 -4.76 7.74 -28.31
CA ALA A 66 -4.10 8.28 -27.11
C ALA A 66 -4.99 8.15 -25.86
N ALA A 67 -6.28 8.45 -25.97
CA ALA A 67 -7.25 8.29 -24.89
C ALA A 67 -7.41 6.81 -24.48
N LEU A 68 -7.41 5.90 -25.44
CA LEU A 68 -7.55 4.46 -25.20
C LEU A 68 -6.29 3.89 -24.53
N VAL A 69 -5.10 4.27 -24.99
CA VAL A 69 -3.82 3.88 -24.38
C VAL A 69 -3.70 4.47 -22.98
N THR A 70 -4.04 5.75 -22.79
CA THR A 70 -3.99 6.41 -21.49
C THR A 70 -4.99 5.79 -20.52
N GLY A 71 -6.22 5.52 -20.98
CA GLY A 71 -7.24 4.82 -20.20
C GLY A 71 -6.81 3.41 -19.80
N LEU A 72 -6.27 2.63 -20.73
CA LEU A 72 -5.71 1.30 -20.46
C LEU A 72 -4.60 1.36 -19.40
N THR A 73 -3.69 2.33 -19.55
CA THR A 73 -2.57 2.50 -18.63
C THR A 73 -3.06 2.86 -17.23
N LEU A 74 -3.99 3.80 -17.12
CA LEU A 74 -4.55 4.21 -15.83
C LEU A 74 -5.40 3.14 -15.16
N VAL A 75 -6.16 2.36 -15.92
CA VAL A 75 -7.10 1.37 -15.37
C VAL A 75 -6.44 0.04 -15.07
N ILE A 76 -5.43 -0.36 -15.84
CA ILE A 76 -4.83 -1.70 -15.74
C ILE A 76 -3.39 -1.61 -15.25
N VAL A 77 -2.55 -0.84 -15.96
CA VAL A 77 -1.10 -0.85 -15.71
C VAL A 77 -0.79 -0.22 -14.36
N VAL A 78 -1.37 0.93 -14.05
CA VAL A 78 -1.11 1.65 -12.79
C VAL A 78 -1.52 0.81 -11.56
N PRO A 79 -2.75 0.24 -11.48
CA PRO A 79 -3.11 -0.61 -10.36
C PRO A 79 -2.23 -1.86 -10.25
N LEU A 80 -1.88 -2.49 -11.38
CA LEU A 80 -1.03 -3.67 -11.37
C LEU A 80 0.38 -3.35 -10.86
N VAL A 81 0.96 -2.24 -11.30
CA VAL A 81 2.26 -1.76 -10.82
C VAL A 81 2.20 -1.38 -9.35
N LEU A 82 1.10 -0.81 -8.85
CA LEU A 82 0.94 -0.52 -7.43
C LEU A 82 0.79 -1.81 -6.60
N ILE A 83 0.02 -2.79 -7.07
CA ILE A 83 -0.14 -4.09 -6.39
C ILE A 83 1.21 -4.83 -6.33
N VAL A 84 1.94 -4.90 -7.44
CA VAL A 84 3.21 -5.62 -7.48
C VAL A 84 4.31 -4.79 -6.80
N GLY A 85 4.42 -3.51 -7.11
CA GLY A 85 5.46 -2.61 -6.63
C GLY A 85 5.35 -2.25 -5.15
N VAL A 86 4.14 -2.09 -4.61
CA VAL A 86 3.92 -1.78 -3.18
C VAL A 86 3.48 -3.01 -2.41
N GLY A 87 2.63 -3.85 -2.99
CA GLY A 87 2.12 -5.04 -2.32
C GLY A 87 3.20 -6.09 -2.04
N VAL A 88 4.13 -6.34 -2.97
CA VAL A 88 5.21 -7.32 -2.74
C VAL A 88 6.16 -6.86 -1.62
N PRO A 89 6.66 -5.61 -1.58
CA PRO A 89 7.47 -5.14 -0.45
C PRO A 89 6.76 -5.20 0.90
N LEU A 90 5.47 -4.84 0.94
CA LEU A 90 4.66 -4.96 2.16
C LEU A 90 4.52 -6.41 2.60
N LEU A 91 4.36 -7.35 1.65
CA LEU A 91 4.27 -8.77 1.95
C LEU A 91 5.60 -9.32 2.50
N VAL A 92 6.73 -8.90 1.92
CA VAL A 92 8.07 -9.24 2.43
C VAL A 92 8.26 -8.71 3.85
N LEU A 93 7.87 -7.47 4.12
CA LEU A 93 7.92 -6.90 5.47
C LEU A 93 7.04 -7.67 6.45
N ALA A 94 5.81 -8.01 6.06
CA ALA A 94 4.89 -8.76 6.90
C ALA A 94 5.42 -10.16 7.25
N VAL A 95 5.96 -10.87 6.26
CA VAL A 95 6.59 -12.19 6.47
C VAL A 95 7.83 -12.06 7.34
N GLY A 96 8.68 -11.07 7.10
CA GLY A 96 9.87 -10.81 7.91
C GLY A 96 9.53 -10.54 9.38
N LEU A 97 8.58 -9.65 9.64
CA LEU A 97 8.11 -9.36 11.00
C LEU A 97 7.45 -10.56 11.66
N GLY A 98 6.66 -11.33 10.91
CA GLY A 98 6.06 -12.58 11.38
C GLY A 98 7.13 -13.59 11.80
N ALA A 99 8.18 -13.77 10.99
CA ALA A 99 9.29 -14.66 11.31
C ALA A 99 10.03 -14.22 12.57
N VAL A 100 10.28 -12.91 12.74
CA VAL A 100 10.90 -12.38 13.97
C VAL A 100 10.04 -12.66 15.19
N LEU A 101 8.72 -12.42 15.11
CA LEU A 101 7.80 -12.72 16.23
C LEU A 101 7.81 -14.20 16.60
N VAL A 102 7.75 -15.09 15.60
CA VAL A 102 7.82 -16.54 15.83
C VAL A 102 9.15 -16.93 16.48
N ALA A 103 10.27 -16.37 16.02
CA ALA A 103 11.58 -16.62 16.60
C ALA A 103 11.66 -16.14 18.05
N LEU A 104 11.19 -14.92 18.34
CA LEU A 104 11.18 -14.36 19.70
C LEU A 104 10.30 -15.18 20.65
N LEU A 105 9.12 -15.59 20.21
CA LEU A 105 8.23 -16.45 21.01
C LEU A 105 8.85 -17.83 21.24
N GLY A 106 9.45 -18.42 20.19
CA GLY A 106 10.15 -19.70 20.28
C GLY A 106 11.30 -19.66 21.28
N VAL A 107 12.19 -18.67 21.16
CA VAL A 107 13.31 -18.49 22.09
C VAL A 107 12.81 -18.22 23.51
N SER A 108 11.79 -17.36 23.67
CA SER A 108 11.21 -17.07 24.98
C SER A 108 10.63 -18.33 25.62
N LEU A 109 9.95 -19.18 24.86
CA LEU A 109 9.42 -20.46 25.33
C LEU A 109 10.52 -21.46 25.69
N VAL A 110 11.61 -21.53 24.93
CA VAL A 110 12.74 -22.41 25.25
C VAL A 110 13.43 -21.97 26.54
N VAL A 111 13.63 -20.66 26.72
CA VAL A 111 14.31 -20.11 27.91
C VAL A 111 13.42 -20.17 29.16
N THR A 112 12.14 -19.83 29.03
CA THR A 112 11.21 -19.82 30.18
C THR A 112 10.58 -21.19 30.44
N GLY A 113 10.53 -22.09 29.46
CA GLY A 113 9.93 -23.41 29.53
C GLY A 113 10.34 -24.25 30.75
N PRO A 114 11.63 -24.32 31.13
CA PRO A 114 12.08 -25.06 32.31
C PRO A 114 11.38 -24.61 33.60
N ILE A 115 10.99 -23.34 33.69
CA ILE A 115 10.29 -22.75 34.85
C ILE A 115 8.78 -22.78 34.63
N LEU A 116 8.31 -22.48 33.42
CA LEU A 116 6.90 -22.31 33.10
C LEU A 116 6.14 -23.65 33.15
N ILE A 117 6.77 -24.74 32.71
CA ILE A 117 6.19 -26.09 32.74
C ILE A 117 5.86 -26.53 34.18
N PRO A 118 6.79 -26.55 35.16
CA PRO A 118 6.47 -26.99 36.52
C PRO A 118 5.46 -26.05 37.20
N VAL A 119 5.55 -24.74 36.98
CA VAL A 119 4.58 -23.78 37.55
C VAL A 119 3.17 -24.04 37.00
N LEU A 120 3.02 -24.22 35.69
CA LEU A 120 1.73 -24.58 35.08
C LEU A 120 1.19 -25.90 35.63
N LEU A 121 2.08 -26.88 35.84
CA LEU A 121 1.71 -28.20 36.34
C LEU A 121 1.21 -28.12 37.79
N VAL A 122 1.87 -27.33 38.65
CA VAL A 122 1.44 -27.06 40.03
C VAL A 122 0.10 -26.32 40.06
N VAL A 123 -0.06 -25.26 39.25
CA VAL A 123 -1.31 -24.51 39.17
C VAL A 123 -2.45 -25.38 38.65
N TRP A 124 -2.19 -26.23 37.66
CA TRP A 124 -3.15 -27.17 37.12
C TRP A 124 -3.57 -28.20 38.18
N LEU A 125 -2.62 -28.79 38.89
CA LEU A 125 -2.88 -29.76 39.96
C LEU A 125 -3.70 -29.12 41.10
N ALA A 126 -3.33 -27.91 41.53
CA ALA A 126 -4.04 -27.16 42.56
C ALA A 126 -5.48 -26.82 42.16
N ARG A 127 -5.74 -26.55 40.87
CA ARG A 127 -7.10 -26.32 40.35
C ARG A 127 -7.92 -27.60 40.23
N ARG A 128 -7.27 -28.76 40.01
CA ARG A 128 -7.93 -30.08 39.92
C ARG A 128 -8.30 -30.63 41.30
N SER A 129 -7.53 -30.30 42.32
CA SER A 129 -7.79 -30.64 43.73
C SER A 129 -8.88 -29.74 44.32
N ARG A 130 -10.09 -29.75 43.76
CA ARG A 130 -11.28 -29.34 44.51
C ARG A 130 -11.72 -30.55 45.33
N PRO A 131 -11.71 -30.49 46.67
CA PRO A 131 -12.20 -31.60 47.47
C PRO A 131 -13.69 -31.80 47.17
N THR A 132 -14.04 -33.00 46.70
CA THR A 132 -15.41 -33.50 46.85
C THR A 132 -15.63 -33.59 48.35
N VAL A 133 -16.26 -32.57 48.93
CA VAL A 133 -16.76 -32.64 50.30
C VAL A 133 -17.80 -33.74 50.27
N ALA A 134 -17.41 -34.93 50.72
CA ALA A 134 -18.33 -36.00 51.04
C ALA A 134 -19.17 -35.50 52.22
N ALA A 135 -20.42 -35.14 51.94
CA ALA A 135 -21.48 -34.91 52.89
C ALA A 135 -22.57 -35.94 52.61
#